data_AF-A0A529M067-F1
#
_entry.id   AF-A0A529M067-F1
#
_cell.length_a   1.000
_cell.length_b   1.000
_cell.length_c   1.000
_cell.angle_alpha   90.00
_cell.angle_beta   90.00
_cell.angle_gamma   90.00
#
_symmetry.space_group_name_H-M   'P 1'
#
loop_
_entity.id
_entity.type
_entity.pdbx_description
1 polymer ?
#
loop_
_entity_poly.entity_id
_entity_poly.type
_entity_poly.pdbx_seq_one_letter_code
_entity_poly.pdbx_strand_id
1 'polypeptide(L)'
;LHVAFFAGWIALNVGILSSVRPWDPSLVILAMFASVEAIFLSTFVLINQNRMAAEDNSRADLDLQVSLLNEHETTKLIKLVEEIAKRLNIDTDADHEIKELKRDVAPEAVLDKIEEVSDRQPPE
;
A
#
# COMPACT_ATOMS: atom_id res chain seq x y z
N LEU A 1 -28.96 -3.79 -7.72
CA LEU A 1 -30.15 -4.44 -7.14
C LEU A 1 -30.77 -3.62 -6.00
N HIS A 2 -30.03 -3.29 -4.93
CA HIS A 2 -30.53 -2.45 -3.82
C HIS A 2 -31.11 -1.11 -4.27
N VAL A 3 -30.38 -0.36 -5.10
CA VAL A 3 -30.87 0.95 -5.60
C VAL A 3 -32.20 0.82 -6.32
N ALA A 4 -32.38 -0.20 -7.17
CA ALA A 4 -33.65 -0.45 -7.86
C ALA A 4 -34.76 -0.89 -6.89
N PHE A 5 -34.43 -1.72 -5.89
CA PHE A 5 -35.38 -2.15 -4.86
C PHE A 5 -35.86 -0.97 -4.00
N PHE A 6 -34.93 -0.16 -3.46
CA PHE A 6 -35.26 1.03 -2.68
C PHE A 6 -36.03 2.06 -3.51
N ALA A 7 -35.61 2.32 -4.74
CA ALA A 7 -36.33 3.23 -5.64
C ALA A 7 -37.75 2.74 -5.94
N GLY A 8 -37.93 1.44 -6.20
CA GLY A 8 -39.25 0.84 -6.39
C GLY A 8 -40.13 0.93 -5.14
N TRP A 9 -39.58 0.61 -3.97
CA TRP A 9 -40.31 0.70 -2.69
C TRP A 9 -40.77 2.13 -2.39
N ILE A 10 -39.88 3.12 -2.59
CA ILE A 10 -40.19 4.53 -2.37
C ILE A 10 -41.27 5.00 -3.36
N ALA A 11 -41.13 4.69 -4.65
CA ALA A 11 -42.10 5.10 -5.67
C ALA A 11 -43.52 4.57 -5.40
N LEU A 12 -43.63 3.33 -4.92
CA LEU A 12 -44.91 2.72 -4.54
C LEU A 12 -45.52 3.34 -3.28
N ASN A 13 -44.70 3.79 -2.33
CA ASN A 13 -45.18 4.32 -1.04
C ASN A 13 -45.41 5.84 -1.01
N VAL A 14 -44.80 6.59 -1.92
CA VAL A 14 -45.02 8.04 -2.08
C VAL A 14 -46.27 8.35 -2.94
N GLY A 15 -46.92 7.32 -3.48
CA GLY A 15 -48.16 7.48 -4.27
C GLY A 15 -47.94 7.94 -5.70
N ILE A 16 -46.72 7.79 -6.25
CA ILE A 16 -46.42 8.03 -7.67
C ILE A 16 -47.23 7.07 -8.56
N LEU A 17 -47.50 5.86 -8.05
CA LEU A 17 -48.37 4.88 -8.69
C LEU A 17 -49.77 4.94 -8.05
N SER A 18 -50.74 5.54 -8.75
CA SER A 18 -52.14 5.66 -8.29
C SER A 18 -52.87 4.32 -8.12
N SER A 19 -52.27 3.23 -8.60
CA SER A 19 -52.86 1.88 -8.55
C SER A 19 -52.61 1.13 -7.23
N VAL A 20 -51.72 1.61 -6.36
CA VAL A 20 -51.34 0.91 -5.12
C VAL A 20 -51.52 1.83 -3.93
N ARG A 21 -52.19 1.35 -2.87
CA ARG A 21 -52.35 2.11 -1.63
C ARG A 21 -51.04 2.08 -0.84
N PRO A 22 -50.49 3.24 -0.42
CA PRO A 22 -49.30 3.30 0.42
C PRO A 22 -49.47 2.48 1.71
N TRP A 23 -48.48 1.63 1.99
CA TRP A 23 -48.47 0.69 3.11
C TRP A 23 -47.36 0.99 4.12
N ASP A 24 -46.30 1.65 3.68
CA ASP A 24 -45.22 2.23 4.48
C ASP A 24 -45.03 3.73 4.10
N PRO A 25 -45.99 4.62 4.37
CA PRO A 25 -45.94 6.03 3.91
C PRO A 25 -44.81 6.83 4.57
N SER A 26 -44.42 6.46 5.79
CA SER A 26 -43.32 7.09 6.53
C SER A 26 -41.95 6.49 6.21
N LEU A 27 -41.89 5.43 5.39
CA LEU A 27 -40.67 4.68 5.04
C LEU A 27 -39.91 4.13 6.26
N VAL A 28 -40.55 4.05 7.41
CA VAL A 28 -39.92 3.60 8.67
C VAL A 28 -39.59 2.12 8.58
N ILE A 29 -40.45 1.32 7.93
CA ILE A 29 -40.22 -0.13 7.78
C ILE A 29 -39.00 -0.37 6.88
N LEU A 30 -38.93 0.34 5.75
CA LEU A 30 -37.78 0.33 4.85
C LEU A 30 -36.47 0.70 5.58
N ALA A 31 -36.50 1.79 6.36
CA ALA A 31 -35.33 2.29 7.08
C ALA A 31 -34.86 1.31 8.17
N MET A 32 -35.79 0.67 8.88
CA MET A 32 -35.47 -0.35 9.88
C MET A 32 -34.79 -1.57 9.24
N PHE A 33 -35.33 -2.07 8.12
CA PHE A 33 -34.73 -3.19 7.40
C PHE A 33 -33.32 -2.87 6.89
N ALA A 34 -33.16 -1.71 6.23
CA ALA A 34 -31.86 -1.25 5.73
C ALA A 34 -30.83 -1.09 6.86
N SER A 35 -31.26 -0.64 8.04
CA SER A 35 -30.39 -0.46 9.20
C SER A 35 -29.88 -1.79 9.75
N VAL A 36 -30.76 -2.80 9.84
CA VAL A 36 -30.37 -4.16 10.24
C VAL A 36 -29.41 -4.77 9.22
N GLU A 37 -29.72 -4.66 7.93
CA GLU A 37 -28.85 -5.13 6.84
C GLU A 37 -27.46 -4.45 6.87
N ALA A 38 -27.40 -3.14 7.13
CA ALA A 38 -26.15 -2.40 7.21
C ALA A 38 -25.24 -2.90 8.35
N ILE A 39 -25.79 -3.27 9.51
CA ILE A 39 -25.01 -3.84 10.62
C ILE A 39 -24.37 -5.18 10.20
N PHE A 40 -25.13 -6.04 9.52
CA PHE A 40 -24.61 -7.32 9.02
C PHE A 40 -23.51 -7.11 7.97
N LEU A 41 -23.74 -6.24 6.98
CA LEU A 41 -22.75 -5.94 5.95
C LEU A 41 -21.49 -5.34 6.55
N SER A 42 -21.63 -4.36 7.45
CA SER A 42 -20.50 -3.73 8.13
C SER A 42 -19.68 -4.76 8.92
N THR A 43 -20.34 -5.66 9.65
CA THR A 43 -19.67 -6.72 10.40
C THR A 43 -18.93 -7.68 9.48
N PHE A 44 -19.56 -8.12 8.38
CA PHE A 44 -18.92 -8.99 7.39
C PHE A 44 -17.71 -8.31 6.73
N VAL A 45 -17.85 -7.03 6.38
CA VAL A 45 -16.76 -6.21 5.82
C VAL A 45 -15.61 -6.10 6.82
N LEU A 46 -15.89 -5.78 8.09
CA LEU A 46 -14.86 -5.69 9.13
C LEU A 46 -14.14 -7.01 9.37
N ILE A 47 -14.86 -8.13 9.41
CA ILE A 47 -14.26 -9.46 9.53
C ILE A 47 -13.34 -9.74 8.35
N ASN A 48 -13.79 -9.47 7.12
CA ASN A 48 -12.97 -9.70 5.93
C ASN A 48 -11.76 -8.75 5.87
N GLN A 49 -11.94 -7.48 6.25
CA GLN A 49 -10.85 -6.51 6.36
C GLN A 49 -9.80 -6.97 7.37
N ASN A 50 -10.21 -7.45 8.55
CA ASN A 50 -9.29 -7.96 9.57
C ASN A 50 -8.50 -9.19 9.07
N ARG A 51 -9.17 -10.09 8.33
CA ARG A 51 -8.51 -11.26 7.71
C ARG A 51 -7.49 -10.84 6.65
N MET A 52 -7.87 -9.91 5.77
CA MET A 52 -6.96 -9.40 4.74
C MET A 52 -5.76 -8.68 5.36
N ALA A 53 -5.97 -7.86 6.40
CA ALA A 53 -4.88 -7.18 7.10
C ALA A 53 -3.88 -8.16 7.72
N ALA A 54 -4.36 -9.27 8.30
CA ALA A 54 -3.48 -10.31 8.83
C ALA A 54 -2.69 -11.03 7.72
N GLU A 55 -3.33 -11.30 6.58
CA GLU A 55 -2.69 -11.90 5.41
C GLU A 55 -1.63 -10.97 4.79
N ASP A 56 -1.95 -9.69 4.62
CA ASP A 56 -1.03 -8.68 4.10
C ASP A 56 0.19 -8.50 5.00
N ASN A 57 0.02 -8.53 6.33
CA ASN A 57 1.14 -8.46 7.26
C ASN A 57 2.08 -9.68 7.14
N SER A 58 1.52 -10.87 6.93
CA SER A 58 2.33 -12.08 6.69
C SER A 58 3.07 -12.03 5.35
N ARG A 59 2.44 -11.47 4.30
CA ARG A 59 3.07 -11.29 2.99
C ARG A 59 4.22 -10.29 3.08
N ALA A 60 4.03 -9.17 3.78
CA ALA A 60 5.06 -8.16 3.96
C ALA A 60 6.31 -8.71 4.66
N ASP A 61 6.14 -9.56 5.68
CA ASP A 61 7.26 -10.22 6.36
C ASP A 61 8.01 -11.18 5.43
N LEU A 62 7.29 -11.99 4.64
CA LEU A 62 7.89 -12.87 3.64
C LEU A 62 8.64 -12.08 2.55
N ASP A 63 8.06 -10.99 2.06
CA ASP A 63 8.67 -10.13 1.04
C ASP A 63 9.98 -9.50 1.55
N LEU A 64 10.02 -9.09 2.82
CA LEU A 64 11.24 -8.60 3.46
C LEU A 64 12.29 -9.70 3.55
N GLN A 65 11.91 -10.91 4.00
CA GLN A 65 12.83 -12.05 4.10
C GLN A 65 13.40 -12.44 2.74
N VAL A 66 12.57 -12.50 1.70
CA VAL A 66 12.98 -12.79 0.32
C VAL A 66 13.92 -11.70 -0.20
N SER A 67 13.64 -10.43 0.08
CA SER A 67 14.49 -9.31 -0.34
C SER A 67 15.88 -9.38 0.31
N LEU A 68 15.95 -9.63 1.63
CA LEU A 68 17.21 -9.78 2.34
C LEU A 68 18.00 -11.02 1.89
N LEU A 69 17.31 -12.14 1.63
CA LEU A 69 17.95 -13.34 1.09
C LEU A 69 18.52 -13.06 -0.30
N ASN A 70 17.75 -12.42 -1.18
CA ASN A 70 18.19 -12.05 -2.52
C ASN A 70 19.38 -11.08 -2.47
N GLU A 71 19.39 -10.11 -1.56
CA GLU A 71 20.53 -9.19 -1.38
C GLU A 71 21.79 -9.94 -0.95
N HIS A 72 21.67 -10.87 0.00
CA HIS A 72 22.77 -11.71 0.47
C HIS A 72 23.31 -12.61 -0.66
N GLU A 73 22.42 -13.28 -1.40
CA GLU A 73 22.78 -14.14 -2.52
C GLU A 73 23.41 -13.33 -3.66
N THR A 74 22.86 -12.17 -4.01
CA THR A 74 23.40 -11.27 -5.03
C THR A 74 24.80 -10.80 -4.65
N THR A 75 25.01 -10.39 -3.41
CA THR A 75 26.35 -9.99 -2.92
C THR A 75 27.34 -11.15 -2.99
N LYS A 76 26.91 -12.37 -2.65
CA LYS A 76 27.74 -13.57 -2.73
C LYS A 76 28.08 -13.93 -4.18
N LEU A 77 27.13 -13.77 -5.11
CA LEU A 77 27.35 -13.95 -6.54
C LEU A 77 28.34 -12.91 -7.08
N ILE A 78 28.19 -11.63 -6.71
CA ILE A 78 29.15 -10.57 -7.09
C ILE A 78 30.55 -10.94 -6.62
N LYS A 79 30.73 -11.31 -5.34
CA LYS A 79 32.03 -11.73 -4.80
C LYS A 79 32.60 -12.93 -5.55
N LEU A 80 31.77 -13.93 -5.86
CA LEU A 80 32.22 -15.11 -6.59
C LEU A 80 32.66 -14.75 -8.03
N VAL A 81 31.92 -13.88 -8.71
CA VAL A 81 32.27 -13.39 -10.04
C VAL A 81 33.55 -12.56 -10.02
N GLU A 82 33.72 -11.69 -9.02
CA GLU A 82 34.93 -10.89 -8.82
C GLU A 82 36.18 -11.80 -8.65
N GLU A 83 36.08 -12.85 -7.83
CA GLU A 83 37.18 -13.81 -7.64
C GLU A 83 37.49 -14.60 -8.92
N ILE A 84 36.48 -14.93 -9.75
CA ILE A 84 36.69 -15.56 -11.05
C ILE A 84 37.38 -14.59 -12.04
N ALA A 85 36.94 -13.33 -12.11
CA ALA A 85 37.54 -12.31 -12.97
C ALA A 85 39.02 -12.10 -12.64
N LYS A 86 39.35 -11.98 -11.34
CA LYS A 86 40.74 -11.91 -10.84
C LYS A 86 41.56 -13.13 -11.28
N ARG A 87 41.02 -14.35 -11.16
CA ARG A 87 41.71 -15.59 -11.56
C ARG A 87 41.99 -15.65 -13.06
N LEU A 88 41.10 -15.11 -13.87
CA LEU A 88 41.20 -15.09 -15.33
C LEU A 88 41.99 -13.87 -15.87
N ASN A 89 42.48 -12.97 -15.01
CA ASN A 89 43.12 -11.69 -15.39
C ASN A 89 42.26 -10.87 -16.36
N ILE A 90 40.94 -10.90 -16.16
CA ILE A 90 40.01 -10.06 -16.92
C ILE A 90 39.92 -8.72 -16.19
N ASP A 91 40.37 -7.65 -16.84
CA ASP A 91 40.20 -6.29 -16.36
C ASP A 91 38.72 -5.91 -16.52
N THR A 92 38.00 -5.82 -15.40
CA THR A 92 36.58 -5.46 -15.38
C THR A 92 36.41 -3.99 -15.05
N ASP A 93 35.61 -3.28 -15.84
CA ASP A 93 35.27 -1.84 -15.65
C ASP A 93 34.59 -1.56 -14.29
N ALA A 94 34.10 -2.60 -13.61
CA ALA A 94 33.60 -2.55 -12.23
C ALA A 94 34.66 -2.07 -11.21
N ASP A 95 35.95 -2.29 -11.47
CA ASP A 95 37.03 -1.76 -10.62
C ASP A 95 37.13 -0.23 -10.71
N HIS A 96 36.66 0.36 -11.81
CA HIS A 96 36.65 1.81 -12.02
C HIS A 96 35.46 2.47 -11.28
N GLU A 97 34.26 1.87 -11.35
CA GLU A 97 33.07 2.34 -10.61
C GLU A 97 33.24 2.23 -9.09
N ILE A 98 33.80 1.12 -8.56
CA ILE A 98 34.02 0.97 -7.11
C ILE A 98 35.12 1.92 -6.60
N LYS A 99 36.12 2.28 -7.43
CA LYS A 99 37.11 3.31 -7.10
C LYS A 99 36.51 4.72 -7.11
N GLU A 100 35.60 5.02 -8.03
CA GLU A 100 34.89 6.30 -8.06
C GLU A 100 33.94 6.46 -6.87
N LEU A 101 33.20 5.41 -6.48
CA LEU A 101 32.34 5.41 -5.28
C LEU A 101 33.15 5.56 -3.98
N LYS A 102 34.40 5.08 -3.95
CA LYS A 102 35.34 5.26 -2.84
C LYS A 102 36.12 6.57 -2.91
N ARG A 103 35.94 7.39 -3.95
CA ARG A 103 36.64 8.68 -4.10
C ARG A 103 35.94 9.74 -3.22
N ASP A 104 36.17 9.60 -1.92
CA ASP A 104 35.98 10.56 -0.83
C ASP A 104 34.90 11.62 -1.05
N VAL A 105 33.65 11.27 -0.73
CA VAL A 105 32.74 12.29 -0.21
C VAL A 105 33.09 12.45 1.27
N ALA A 106 33.90 13.46 1.60
CA ALA A 106 34.22 13.80 2.97
C ALA A 106 32.90 14.02 3.75
N PRO A 107 32.58 13.22 4.79
CA PRO A 107 31.35 13.37 5.55
C PRO A 107 31.14 14.81 6.06
N GLU A 108 32.24 15.50 6.36
CA GLU A 108 32.28 16.90 6.77
C GLU A 108 31.72 17.83 5.68
N ALA A 109 32.05 17.59 4.41
CA ALA A 109 31.55 18.41 3.29
C ALA A 109 30.04 18.23 3.04
N VAL A 110 29.47 17.08 3.42
CA VAL A 110 28.03 16.84 3.36
C VAL A 110 27.33 17.53 4.53
N LEU A 111 27.90 17.48 5.73
CA LEU A 111 27.38 18.15 6.92
C LEU A 111 27.38 19.68 6.74
N ASP A 112 28.48 20.25 6.23
CA ASP A 112 28.58 21.68 5.91
C ASP A 112 27.49 22.11 4.90
N LYS A 113 27.18 21.24 3.93
CA LYS A 113 26.14 21.53 2.93
C LYS A 113 24.73 21.44 3.50
N ILE A 114 24.49 20.53 4.43
CA ILE A 114 23.21 20.43 5.14
C ILE A 114 23.00 21.65 6.04
N GLU A 115 24.05 22.12 6.73
CA GLU A 115 24.00 23.31 7.59
C GLU A 115 23.80 24.59 6.76
N GLU A 116 24.49 24.76 5.63
CA GLU A 116 24.30 25.89 4.71
C GLU A 116 22.88 25.95 4.11
N VAL A 117 22.25 24.79 3.86
CA VAL A 117 20.87 24.72 3.39
C VAL A 117 19.88 24.99 4.52
N SER A 118 20.17 24.55 5.74
CA SER A 118 19.36 24.80 6.93
C SER A 118 19.36 26.28 7.32
N ASP A 119 20.50 26.99 7.21
CA ASP A 119 20.62 28.43 7.52
C ASP A 119 19.98 29.35 6.47
N ARG A 120 19.77 28.86 5.24
CA ARG A 120 19.08 29.60 4.17
C ARG A 120 17.57 29.51 4.24
N GLN A 121 17.02 28.71 5.15
CA GLN A 121 15.59 28.63 5.40
C GLN A 121 15.25 29.59 6.55
N PRO A 122 14.54 30.70 6.31
CA PRO A 122 14.08 31.55 7.41
C PRO A 122 13.15 30.72 8.31
N PRO A 123 13.16 30.96 9.63
CA PRO A 123 12.18 30.31 10.51
C PRO A 123 10.78 30.72 10.05
N GLU A 124 9.91 29.73 9.83
CA GLU A 124 8.46 29.95 9.72
C GLU A 124 7.88 30.49 11.03
#